data_AF-A0A6N4VH15-F1
#
_entry.id   AF-A0A6N4VH15-F1
#
_cell.length_a   1.000
_cell.length_b   1.000
_cell.length_c   1.000
_cell.angle_alpha   90.00
_cell.angle_beta   90.00
_cell.angle_gamma   90.00
#
_symmetry.space_group_name_H-M   'P 1'
#
loop_
_entity.id
_entity.type
_entity.pdbx_description
1 polymer ?
#
loop_
_entity_poly.entity_id
_entity_poly.type
_entity_poly.pdbx_seq_one_letter_code
_entity_poly.pdbx_strand_id
1 'polypeptide(L)'
;MSDPNQGPPGGSGNDRGQPDDQGATPGQGWSPPTPQPSSAYPPPPPGPSYPPPGAPQYPGASYPPPGGAHYGGNPAYPPPQGPPPGWPQQGPPPGGGQSKGPIIALIAAAVVGLLVLAGVGIWLITRSDDSGSGTAATTSPTAAPTTSAREPTRRPRTTTAAPTPDESLNAQLMGLLSAGHDPSNCEPVSPAGTALATVDCGPSNSPGGPASTRYSLFGDRATLDAGFDQAIGVNDELLECPGSGLESPTTWHYTDTPDDVAGKVACGTYNGNPDLVWTNDEELLLVDAQGPDLAELHEWWIEFG
;
A
#
# COMPACT_ATOMS: atom_id res chain seq x y z
N MET A 1 24.14 60.00 -41.97
CA MET A 1 25.49 60.12 -42.56
C MET A 1 26.46 60.03 -41.39
N SER A 2 26.70 58.85 -40.83
CA SER A 2 27.64 57.78 -41.25
C SER A 2 29.05 58.01 -40.66
N ASP A 3 29.41 57.09 -39.74
CA ASP A 3 30.71 56.55 -39.21
C ASP A 3 31.98 56.74 -40.08
N PRO A 4 33.26 56.44 -39.63
CA PRO A 4 33.68 55.37 -38.68
C PRO A 4 34.95 55.58 -37.78
N ASN A 5 34.99 54.79 -36.69
CA ASN A 5 36.04 53.88 -36.16
C ASN A 5 37.56 54.13 -36.41
N GLN A 6 38.36 54.13 -35.33
CA GLN A 6 39.79 53.74 -35.27
C GLN A 6 40.12 53.16 -33.86
N GLY A 7 40.57 51.90 -33.76
CA GLY A 7 41.33 51.35 -32.61
C GLY A 7 42.80 51.84 -32.62
N PRO A 8 43.69 51.51 -31.65
CA PRO A 8 44.33 50.17 -31.49
C PRO A 8 44.83 49.88 -30.01
N PRO A 9 45.92 49.10 -29.72
CA PRO A 9 46.16 47.64 -29.83
C PRO A 9 46.65 46.95 -28.50
N GLY A 10 46.78 45.61 -28.53
CA GLY A 10 47.76 44.69 -27.86
C GLY A 10 48.21 44.90 -26.39
N GLY A 11 48.48 43.91 -25.54
CA GLY A 11 48.70 42.47 -25.66
C GLY A 11 49.67 42.01 -24.54
N SER A 12 49.45 40.81 -23.99
CA SER A 12 50.40 39.92 -23.29
C SER A 12 50.75 40.16 -21.81
N GLY A 13 50.61 39.10 -21.00
CA GLY A 13 51.67 38.74 -20.02
C GLY A 13 51.28 38.62 -18.54
N ASN A 14 50.81 37.42 -18.19
CA ASN A 14 50.78 36.74 -16.88
C ASN A 14 51.77 37.24 -15.80
N ASP A 15 51.30 37.40 -14.56
CA ASP A 15 52.07 36.95 -13.39
C ASP A 15 51.22 36.57 -12.18
N ARG A 16 51.67 35.54 -11.49
CA ARG A 16 51.07 34.91 -10.30
C ARG A 16 51.26 35.78 -9.06
N GLY A 17 50.24 35.82 -8.21
CA GLY A 17 50.33 36.35 -6.85
C GLY A 17 49.10 35.98 -6.03
N GLN A 18 49.12 34.77 -5.45
CA GLN A 18 48.70 34.42 -4.08
C GLN A 18 47.56 35.22 -3.42
N PRO A 19 46.40 34.58 -3.09
CA PRO A 19 45.53 35.05 -2.02
C PRO A 19 46.05 34.57 -0.66
N ASP A 20 46.13 35.52 0.28
CA ASP A 20 46.65 35.36 1.63
C ASP A 20 45.88 34.35 2.49
N ASP A 21 46.66 33.46 3.12
CA ASP A 21 46.28 32.64 4.26
C ASP A 21 45.89 33.52 5.46
N GLN A 22 44.63 33.47 5.88
CA GLN A 22 44.24 33.99 7.19
C GLN A 22 44.44 32.92 8.26
N GLY A 23 45.39 33.23 9.14
CA GLY A 23 45.89 32.37 10.20
C GLY A 23 44.85 31.95 11.22
N ALA A 24 45.07 30.73 11.71
CA ALA A 24 44.40 30.12 12.84
C ALA A 24 44.67 30.87 14.15
N THR A 25 43.60 31.11 14.91
CA THR A 25 43.67 31.53 16.32
C THR A 25 43.66 30.27 17.21
N PRO A 26 44.63 30.08 18.13
CA PRO A 26 44.63 28.94 19.04
C PRO A 26 43.85 29.26 20.32
N GLY A 27 43.01 28.32 20.75
CA GLY A 27 42.59 28.18 22.14
C GLY A 27 41.14 28.59 22.42
N GLN A 28 40.20 27.68 22.20
CA GLN A 28 39.10 27.44 23.15
C GLN A 28 38.94 25.93 23.33
N GLY A 29 39.07 25.51 24.59
CA GLY A 29 39.01 24.10 24.98
C GLY A 29 37.61 23.53 24.74
N TRP A 30 37.59 22.31 24.20
CA TRP A 30 36.40 21.47 24.23
C TRP A 30 36.09 21.08 25.68
N SER A 31 35.02 21.63 26.24
CA SER A 31 34.38 21.06 27.43
C SER A 31 33.46 19.92 26.98
N PRO A 32 33.54 18.71 27.56
CA PRO A 32 32.58 17.66 27.26
C PRO A 32 31.18 18.07 27.74
N PRO A 33 30.10 17.62 27.06
CA PRO A 33 28.74 17.90 27.51
C PRO A 33 28.51 17.27 28.89
N THR A 34 28.01 18.07 29.82
CA THR A 34 27.53 17.64 31.13
C THR A 34 26.44 16.58 30.97
N PRO A 35 26.47 15.45 31.71
CA PRO A 35 25.36 14.50 31.70
C PRO A 35 24.10 15.19 32.23
N GLN A 36 23.02 15.22 31.43
CA GLN A 36 21.71 15.58 31.93
C GLN A 36 21.31 14.60 33.06
N PRO A 37 20.73 15.08 34.18
CA PRO A 37 20.14 14.17 35.15
C PRO A 37 19.01 13.41 34.46
N SER A 38 19.09 12.08 34.52
CA SER A 38 18.03 11.19 34.05
C SER A 38 16.73 11.54 34.78
N SER A 39 15.76 12.06 34.04
CA SER A 39 14.38 12.10 34.47
C SER A 39 13.95 10.66 34.76
N ALA A 40 13.81 10.33 36.04
CA ALA A 40 13.26 9.06 36.48
C ALA A 40 11.86 8.93 35.87
N TYR A 41 11.69 7.95 34.98
CA TYR A 41 10.38 7.55 34.50
C TYR A 41 9.53 7.15 35.72
N PRO A 42 8.27 7.61 35.82
CA PRO A 42 7.36 7.07 36.82
C PRO A 42 7.18 5.56 36.57
N PRO A 43 7.05 4.73 37.62
CA PRO A 43 6.80 3.30 37.42
C PRO A 43 5.50 3.10 36.63
N PRO A 44 5.43 2.08 35.75
CA PRO A 44 4.20 1.77 35.05
C PRO A 44 3.08 1.46 36.06
N PRO A 45 1.81 1.79 35.74
CA PRO A 45 0.69 1.40 36.56
C PRO A 45 0.64 -0.14 36.73
N PRO A 46 0.19 -0.65 37.88
CA PRO A 46 0.05 -2.09 38.08
C PRO A 46 -0.89 -2.66 37.00
N GLY A 47 -0.40 -3.65 36.25
CA GLY A 47 -1.20 -4.35 35.25
C GLY A 47 -2.38 -5.11 35.88
N PRO A 48 -3.39 -5.47 35.08
CA PRO A 48 -4.55 -6.22 35.57
C PRO A 48 -4.10 -7.57 36.17
N SER A 49 -4.46 -7.80 37.42
CA SER A 49 -4.24 -9.08 38.09
C SER A 49 -5.23 -10.10 37.55
N TYR A 50 -4.76 -11.03 36.72
CA TYR A 50 -5.56 -12.19 36.30
C TYR A 50 -5.76 -13.12 37.50
N PRO A 51 -7.01 -13.51 37.83
CA PRO A 51 -7.24 -14.53 38.85
C PRO A 51 -6.70 -15.90 38.38
N PRO A 52 -6.18 -16.74 39.29
CA PRO A 52 -5.70 -18.06 38.94
C PRO A 52 -6.85 -18.94 38.39
N PRO A 53 -6.59 -19.80 37.38
CA PRO A 53 -7.61 -20.67 36.82
C PRO A 53 -8.05 -21.71 37.86
N GLY A 54 -9.33 -21.67 38.25
CA GLY A 54 -9.94 -22.66 39.15
C GLY A 54 -10.97 -22.16 40.18
N ALA A 55 -11.35 -20.88 40.19
CA ALA A 55 -12.36 -20.38 41.14
C ALA A 55 -13.82 -20.61 40.62
N PRO A 56 -14.76 -21.08 41.48
CA PRO A 56 -16.17 -21.22 41.11
C PRO A 56 -16.82 -19.87 40.78
N GLN A 57 -17.51 -19.81 39.65
CA GLN A 57 -18.24 -18.63 39.19
C GLN A 57 -19.52 -18.45 40.02
N TYR A 58 -19.64 -17.36 40.79
CA TYR A 58 -20.91 -16.93 41.40
C TYR A 58 -21.62 -15.93 40.48
N PRO A 59 -22.95 -16.03 40.27
CA PRO A 59 -23.68 -15.09 39.42
C PRO A 59 -24.08 -13.83 40.21
N GLY A 60 -23.68 -12.65 39.72
CA GLY A 60 -24.34 -11.38 40.03
C GLY A 60 -23.42 -10.25 40.47
N ALA A 61 -23.23 -9.26 39.58
CA ALA A 61 -23.31 -7.81 39.85
C ALA A 61 -22.76 -7.05 38.63
N SER A 62 -23.65 -6.44 37.85
CA SER A 62 -23.28 -5.41 36.87
C SER A 62 -22.88 -4.14 37.62
N TYR A 63 -21.64 -3.70 37.42
CA TYR A 63 -21.18 -2.37 37.83
C TYR A 63 -21.53 -1.36 36.72
N PRO A 64 -22.22 -0.24 37.02
CA PRO A 64 -22.37 0.85 36.06
C PRO A 64 -21.11 1.74 36.03
N PRO A 65 -20.74 2.31 34.88
CA PRO A 65 -19.67 3.29 34.79
C PRO A 65 -20.06 4.62 35.47
N PRO A 66 -19.11 5.35 36.08
CA PRO A 66 -19.40 6.57 36.83
C PRO A 66 -19.43 7.83 35.94
N GLY A 67 -20.52 8.60 36.07
CA GLY A 67 -20.49 10.07 36.06
C GLY A 67 -20.51 10.79 34.71
N GLY A 68 -21.70 11.08 34.19
CA GLY A 68 -21.97 12.12 33.20
C GLY A 68 -23.28 12.84 33.56
N ALA A 69 -23.26 14.16 33.57
CA ALA A 69 -24.21 15.03 34.26
C ALA A 69 -25.67 14.94 33.82
N HIS A 70 -26.57 15.03 34.80
CA HIS A 70 -28.00 15.27 34.61
C HIS A 70 -28.24 16.68 34.04
N TYR A 71 -28.73 16.76 32.81
CA TYR A 71 -29.51 17.91 32.33
C TYR A 71 -30.87 17.39 31.89
N GLY A 72 -31.92 17.91 32.54
CA GLY A 72 -33.30 17.54 32.26
C GLY A 72 -33.83 18.18 30.97
N GLY A 73 -34.96 17.64 30.51
CA GLY A 73 -35.77 18.23 29.45
C GLY A 73 -35.87 17.32 28.24
N ASN A 74 -36.95 16.54 28.18
CA ASN A 74 -37.36 15.79 27.00
C ASN A 74 -38.28 16.69 26.16
N PRO A 75 -37.91 17.18 24.97
CA PRO A 75 -38.90 17.61 23.99
C PRO A 75 -39.34 16.38 23.21
N ALA A 76 -40.61 16.00 23.38
CA ALA A 76 -41.26 15.00 22.54
C ALA A 76 -41.20 15.48 21.08
N TYR A 77 -40.44 14.78 20.25
CA TYR A 77 -40.49 14.97 18.80
C TYR A 77 -41.86 14.49 18.27
N PRO A 78 -42.58 15.30 17.47
CA PRO A 78 -43.76 14.80 16.78
C PRO A 78 -43.34 13.77 15.70
N PRO A 79 -44.17 12.75 15.41
CA PRO A 79 -43.85 11.74 14.41
C PRO A 79 -43.71 12.38 13.01
N PRO A 80 -42.83 11.82 12.14
CA PRO A 80 -42.64 12.33 10.79
C PRO A 80 -43.94 12.24 9.99
N GLN A 81 -44.30 13.36 9.38
CA GLN A 81 -45.47 13.48 8.52
C GLN A 81 -45.17 12.75 7.20
N GLY A 82 -46.10 11.92 6.75
CA GLY A 82 -45.98 11.18 5.50
C GLY A 82 -45.84 12.11 4.28
N PRO A 83 -45.41 11.56 3.13
CA PRO A 83 -45.18 12.35 1.92
C PRO A 83 -46.47 13.04 1.42
N PRO A 84 -46.37 14.25 0.85
CA PRO A 84 -47.53 15.01 0.38
C PRO A 84 -48.26 14.31 -0.77
N PRO A 85 -49.59 14.44 -0.89
CA PRO A 85 -50.36 13.81 -1.96
C PRO A 85 -50.02 14.45 -3.31
N GLY A 86 -49.50 13.66 -4.27
CA GLY A 86 -49.33 14.12 -5.66
C GLY A 86 -48.15 13.55 -6.44
N TRP A 87 -47.23 12.82 -5.80
CA TRP A 87 -46.12 12.18 -6.51
C TRP A 87 -46.50 10.77 -7.01
N PRO A 88 -46.27 10.44 -8.29
CA PRO A 88 -46.50 9.09 -8.79
C PRO A 88 -45.48 8.13 -8.15
N GLN A 89 -45.98 7.16 -7.40
CA GLN A 89 -45.23 6.00 -6.93
C GLN A 89 -44.69 5.21 -8.13
N GLN A 90 -43.38 5.24 -8.33
CA GLN A 90 -42.72 4.30 -9.24
C GLN A 90 -42.60 2.98 -8.49
N GLY A 91 -43.44 2.01 -8.86
CA GLY A 91 -43.35 0.65 -8.32
C GLY A 91 -42.03 -0.01 -8.74
N PRO A 92 -41.52 -0.98 -7.95
CA PRO A 92 -40.35 -1.75 -8.32
C PRO A 92 -40.59 -2.52 -9.64
N PRO A 93 -39.57 -2.66 -10.51
CA PRO A 93 -39.71 -3.44 -11.74
C PRO A 93 -39.98 -4.93 -11.41
N PRO A 94 -40.74 -5.66 -12.24
CA PRO A 94 -41.03 -7.07 -11.99
C PRO A 94 -39.77 -7.91 -11.94
N GLY A 95 -39.60 -8.65 -10.83
CA GLY A 95 -38.55 -9.65 -10.67
C GLY A 95 -38.67 -10.74 -11.73
N GLY A 96 -37.73 -10.75 -12.67
CA GLY A 96 -37.53 -11.82 -13.63
C GLY A 96 -36.90 -13.03 -12.93
N GLY A 97 -37.73 -13.93 -12.43
CA GLY A 97 -37.29 -15.27 -12.06
C GLY A 97 -36.88 -16.03 -13.31
N GLN A 98 -35.60 -16.38 -13.41
CA GLN A 98 -35.11 -17.28 -14.46
C GLN A 98 -34.45 -18.51 -13.83
N SER A 99 -34.99 -19.65 -14.25
CA SER A 99 -34.82 -21.00 -13.74
C SER A 99 -33.38 -21.54 -13.80
N LYS A 100 -33.03 -22.30 -12.76
CA LYS A 100 -31.85 -23.18 -12.70
C LYS A 100 -31.88 -24.23 -13.82
N GLY A 101 -30.75 -24.42 -14.50
CA GLY A 101 -30.47 -25.52 -15.42
C GLY A 101 -28.96 -25.73 -15.57
N PRO A 102 -28.46 -26.99 -15.63
CA PRO A 102 -27.05 -27.29 -15.38
C PRO A 102 -26.23 -27.28 -16.67
N ILE A 103 -25.26 -26.36 -16.77
CA ILE A 103 -24.20 -26.42 -17.79
C ILE A 103 -22.84 -26.36 -17.08
N ILE A 104 -22.61 -27.36 -16.23
CA ILE A 104 -21.28 -27.78 -15.80
C ILE A 104 -20.93 -28.98 -16.68
N ALA A 105 -20.37 -28.74 -17.87
CA ALA A 105 -19.78 -29.82 -18.68
C ALA A 105 -18.82 -29.41 -19.80
N LEU A 106 -18.48 -28.13 -20.04
CA LEU A 106 -17.68 -27.75 -21.23
C LEU A 106 -16.58 -26.69 -21.03
N ILE A 107 -16.00 -26.56 -19.82
CA ILE A 107 -14.82 -25.68 -19.62
C ILE A 107 -13.58 -26.46 -19.11
N ALA A 108 -13.71 -27.75 -18.79
CA ALA A 108 -12.58 -28.57 -18.32
C ALA A 108 -11.61 -29.04 -19.44
N ALA A 109 -11.94 -28.86 -20.72
CA ALA A 109 -11.10 -29.32 -21.84
C ALA A 109 -10.24 -28.22 -22.48
N ALA A 110 -10.53 -26.93 -22.24
CA ALA A 110 -9.77 -25.82 -22.83
C ALA A 110 -8.49 -25.47 -22.04
N VAL A 111 -8.48 -25.70 -20.72
CA VAL A 111 -7.35 -25.38 -19.84
C VAL A 111 -6.18 -26.35 -20.03
N VAL A 112 -6.45 -27.64 -20.29
CA VAL A 112 -5.39 -28.64 -20.51
C VAL A 112 -4.72 -28.47 -21.88
N GLY A 113 -5.46 -28.03 -22.91
CA GLY A 113 -4.90 -27.79 -24.24
C GLY A 113 -3.92 -26.62 -24.30
N LEU A 114 -4.17 -25.55 -23.53
CA LEU A 114 -3.31 -24.37 -23.47
C LEU A 114 -2.01 -24.61 -22.67
N LEU A 115 -2.08 -25.43 -21.62
CA LEU A 115 -0.89 -25.78 -20.82
C LEU A 115 0.09 -26.69 -21.56
N VAL A 116 -0.39 -27.57 -22.46
CA VAL A 116 0.48 -28.45 -23.26
C VAL A 116 1.16 -27.69 -24.41
N LEU A 117 0.51 -26.68 -25.00
CA LEU A 117 1.14 -25.86 -26.06
C LEU A 117 2.17 -24.86 -25.52
N ALA A 118 1.99 -24.33 -24.30
CA ALA A 118 2.98 -23.47 -23.66
C ALA A 118 4.23 -24.25 -23.19
N GLY A 119 4.07 -25.47 -22.68
CA GLY A 119 5.19 -26.30 -22.21
C GLY A 119 6.11 -26.80 -23.32
N VAL A 120 5.58 -27.16 -24.49
CA VAL A 120 6.40 -27.64 -25.62
C VAL A 120 7.09 -26.49 -26.37
N GLY A 121 6.47 -25.30 -26.41
CA GLY A 121 7.05 -24.13 -27.08
C GLY A 121 8.33 -23.60 -26.41
N ILE A 122 8.39 -23.64 -25.07
CA ILE A 122 9.56 -23.14 -24.30
C ILE A 122 10.72 -24.16 -24.32
N TRP A 123 10.42 -25.46 -24.42
CA TRP A 123 11.45 -26.51 -24.42
C TRP A 123 12.17 -26.67 -25.77
N LEU A 124 11.55 -26.29 -26.89
CA LEU A 124 12.17 -26.41 -28.23
C LEU A 124 13.06 -25.22 -28.61
N ILE A 125 12.96 -24.06 -27.94
CA ILE A 125 13.79 -22.88 -28.22
C ILE A 125 15.09 -22.87 -27.39
N THR A 126 15.15 -23.64 -26.30
CA THR A 126 16.35 -23.72 -25.44
C THR A 126 17.34 -24.81 -25.86
N ARG A 127 17.11 -25.49 -26.99
CA ARG A 127 17.92 -26.66 -27.42
C ARG A 127 18.51 -26.61 -28.84
N SER A 128 18.62 -25.44 -29.46
CA SER A 128 19.37 -25.33 -30.72
C SER A 128 20.79 -24.84 -30.47
N ASP A 129 21.68 -25.84 -30.47
CA ASP A 129 23.07 -25.89 -30.91
C ASP A 129 23.80 -24.59 -31.30
N ASP A 130 24.98 -24.40 -30.70
CA ASP A 130 26.15 -23.92 -31.45
C ASP A 130 27.34 -24.84 -31.14
N SER A 131 27.51 -25.84 -31.99
CA SER A 131 28.72 -26.66 -32.11
C SER A 131 28.92 -26.94 -33.60
N GLY A 132 29.91 -26.27 -34.20
CA GLY A 132 30.18 -26.38 -35.63
C GLY A 132 31.50 -25.73 -36.03
N SER A 133 32.56 -26.53 -35.96
CA SER A 133 33.92 -26.27 -36.42
C SER A 133 34.07 -26.08 -37.94
N GLY A 134 35.15 -25.38 -38.33
CA GLY A 134 35.78 -25.39 -39.67
C GLY A 134 36.11 -23.97 -40.15
N THR A 135 37.30 -23.60 -40.63
CA THR A 135 38.45 -24.34 -41.17
C THR A 135 39.67 -23.42 -41.14
N ALA A 136 40.85 -24.04 -41.04
CA ALA A 136 42.18 -23.42 -41.05
C ALA A 136 42.51 -22.61 -42.32
N ALA A 137 43.36 -21.59 -42.16
CA ALA A 137 44.41 -21.26 -43.12
C ALA A 137 45.62 -20.64 -42.39
N THR A 138 46.74 -21.34 -42.51
CA THR A 138 48.07 -21.04 -41.97
C THR A 138 48.79 -19.99 -42.81
N THR A 139 49.41 -18.98 -42.19
CA THR A 139 50.82 -18.59 -42.45
C THR A 139 51.35 -17.59 -41.40
N SER A 140 52.46 -17.96 -40.76
CA SER A 140 53.32 -17.14 -39.85
C SER A 140 54.54 -16.60 -40.62
N PRO A 141 55.52 -15.88 -40.02
CA PRO A 141 55.51 -14.87 -38.95
C PRO A 141 56.29 -13.59 -39.37
N THR A 142 56.26 -12.51 -38.58
CA THR A 142 57.41 -11.59 -38.40
C THR A 142 57.28 -10.83 -37.08
N ALA A 143 58.34 -10.87 -36.28
CA ALA A 143 58.45 -10.32 -34.94
C ALA A 143 58.84 -8.83 -34.93
N ALA A 144 58.38 -8.10 -33.91
CA ALA A 144 59.17 -7.10 -33.19
C ALA A 144 58.48 -6.74 -31.84
N PRO A 145 59.24 -6.50 -30.75
CA PRO A 145 58.68 -6.33 -29.40
C PRO A 145 58.66 -4.86 -28.97
N THR A 146 57.59 -4.39 -28.32
CA THR A 146 57.71 -3.21 -27.45
C THR A 146 56.58 -3.06 -26.42
N THR A 147 57.03 -3.00 -25.16
CA THR A 147 56.53 -2.19 -24.03
C THR A 147 55.15 -2.46 -23.41
N SER A 148 55.21 -2.98 -22.18
CA SER A 148 54.19 -2.90 -21.13
C SER A 148 53.55 -1.51 -21.01
N ALA A 149 52.23 -1.46 -21.15
CA ALA A 149 51.40 -0.43 -20.53
C ALA A 149 50.40 -1.14 -19.61
N ARG A 150 50.48 -0.84 -18.32
CA ARG A 150 49.59 -1.36 -17.28
C ARG A 150 48.21 -0.75 -17.48
N GLU A 151 47.31 -1.50 -18.09
CA GLU A 151 45.90 -1.13 -18.23
C GLU A 151 45.27 -1.02 -16.84
N PRO A 152 44.62 0.11 -16.49
CA PRO A 152 43.87 0.18 -15.25
C PRO A 152 42.65 -0.73 -15.42
N THR A 153 42.56 -1.77 -14.60
CA THR A 153 41.41 -2.66 -14.51
C THR A 153 40.16 -1.82 -14.23
N ARG A 154 39.39 -1.52 -15.28
CA ARG A 154 38.14 -0.78 -15.20
C ARG A 154 37.11 -1.69 -14.53
N ARG A 155 36.91 -1.50 -13.22
CA ARG A 155 35.82 -2.14 -12.48
C ARG A 155 34.52 -1.78 -13.20
N PRO A 156 33.69 -2.75 -13.64
CA PRO A 156 32.40 -2.43 -14.22
C PRO A 156 31.60 -1.71 -13.14
N ARG A 157 31.26 -0.44 -13.41
CA ARG A 157 30.33 0.33 -12.60
C ARG A 157 28.94 -0.19 -12.97
N THR A 158 28.39 -1.07 -12.14
CA THR A 158 26.98 -1.45 -12.22
C THR A 158 26.18 -0.17 -12.01
N THR A 159 25.59 0.36 -13.08
CA THR A 159 24.68 1.50 -13.00
C THR A 159 23.31 0.88 -12.83
N THR A 160 22.78 0.88 -11.61
CA THR A 160 21.38 0.54 -11.37
C THR A 160 20.53 1.54 -12.13
N ALA A 161 19.74 1.06 -13.10
CA ALA A 161 18.79 1.89 -13.82
C ALA A 161 17.77 2.46 -12.83
N ALA A 162 17.28 3.67 -13.09
CA ALA A 162 16.18 4.22 -12.31
C ALA A 162 14.92 3.34 -12.51
N PRO A 163 14.11 3.13 -11.46
CA PRO A 163 12.90 2.33 -11.58
C PRO A 163 11.92 2.95 -12.58
N THR A 164 11.11 2.12 -13.22
CA THR A 164 10.00 2.60 -14.05
C THR A 164 8.92 3.26 -13.18
N PRO A 165 8.03 4.11 -13.74
CA PRO A 165 6.92 4.68 -12.98
C PRO A 165 6.07 3.61 -12.28
N ASP A 166 5.75 2.51 -12.98
CA ASP A 166 4.97 1.41 -12.42
C ASP A 166 5.70 0.72 -11.26
N GLU A 167 7.01 0.51 -11.39
CA GLU A 167 7.85 -0.02 -10.31
C GLU A 167 7.88 0.91 -9.09
N SER A 168 7.87 2.23 -9.31
CA SER A 168 7.81 3.21 -8.22
C SER A 168 6.46 3.24 -7.50
N LEU A 169 5.34 3.10 -8.23
CA LEU A 169 4.00 3.04 -7.65
C LEU A 169 3.79 1.74 -6.89
N ASN A 170 4.27 0.62 -7.41
CA ASN A 170 4.25 -0.67 -6.70
C ASN A 170 5.10 -0.61 -5.42
N ALA A 171 6.29 -0.01 -5.48
CA ALA A 171 7.13 0.17 -4.29
C ALA A 171 6.48 1.09 -3.25
N GLN A 172 5.79 2.16 -3.69
CA GLN A 172 4.99 3.01 -2.82
C GLN A 172 3.88 2.21 -2.15
N LEU A 173 3.07 1.48 -2.92
CA LEU A 173 1.95 0.69 -2.41
C LEU A 173 2.42 -0.41 -1.43
N MET A 174 3.53 -1.08 -1.72
CA MET A 174 4.13 -2.07 -0.81
C MET A 174 4.59 -1.45 0.52
N GLY A 175 4.84 -0.14 0.57
CA GLY A 175 5.16 0.60 1.80
C GLY A 175 3.95 1.01 2.63
N LEU A 176 2.73 0.87 2.08
CA LEU A 176 1.46 1.24 2.72
C LEU A 176 0.65 0.02 3.22
N LEU A 177 1.21 -1.18 3.12
CA LEU A 177 0.51 -2.39 3.53
C LEU A 177 0.29 -2.41 5.05
N SER A 178 -0.93 -2.75 5.47
CA SER A 178 -1.27 -2.96 6.88
C SER A 178 -0.45 -4.10 7.48
N ALA A 179 -0.18 -4.03 8.79
CA ALA A 179 0.67 -5.02 9.44
C ALA A 179 0.13 -6.46 9.31
N GLY A 180 1.06 -7.40 9.13
CA GLY A 180 0.75 -8.79 8.77
C GLY A 180 0.80 -9.05 7.25
N HIS A 181 0.94 -7.99 6.45
CA HIS A 181 1.22 -8.08 5.02
C HIS A 181 2.62 -7.55 4.71
N ASP A 182 3.36 -8.30 3.90
CA ASP A 182 4.74 -7.98 3.51
C ASP A 182 5.09 -8.68 2.18
N PRO A 183 6.26 -8.43 1.58
CA PRO A 183 6.61 -9.03 0.28
C PRO A 183 6.66 -10.57 0.26
N SER A 184 6.57 -11.26 1.41
CA SER A 184 6.47 -12.72 1.46
C SER A 184 5.07 -13.27 1.22
N ASN A 185 4.02 -12.48 1.45
CA ASN A 185 2.62 -12.88 1.23
C ASN A 185 1.85 -11.93 0.30
N CYS A 186 2.51 -10.91 -0.26
CA CYS A 186 1.92 -9.94 -1.18
C CYS A 186 2.69 -9.84 -2.50
N GLU A 187 1.96 -9.67 -3.59
CA GLU A 187 2.54 -9.47 -4.92
C GLU A 187 1.83 -8.35 -5.69
N PRO A 188 2.58 -7.50 -6.42
CA PRO A 188 1.98 -6.56 -7.35
C PRO A 188 1.23 -7.30 -8.46
N VAL A 189 0.02 -6.85 -8.76
CA VAL A 189 -0.82 -7.37 -9.83
C VAL A 189 -1.15 -6.26 -10.83
N SER A 190 -1.84 -6.61 -11.91
CA SER A 190 -2.33 -5.59 -12.84
C SER A 190 -3.32 -4.66 -12.12
N PRO A 191 -3.19 -3.32 -12.25
CA PRO A 191 -4.07 -2.40 -11.56
C PRO A 191 -5.56 -2.67 -11.84
N ALA A 192 -6.37 -2.66 -10.79
CA ALA A 192 -7.81 -2.85 -10.90
C ALA A 192 -8.51 -1.52 -11.26
N GLY A 193 -9.38 -1.55 -12.28
CA GLY A 193 -10.18 -0.38 -12.66
C GLY A 193 -9.31 0.83 -13.03
N THR A 194 -9.46 1.92 -12.28
CA THR A 194 -8.69 3.17 -12.44
C THR A 194 -7.53 3.31 -11.45
N ALA A 195 -7.21 2.26 -10.68
CA ALA A 195 -6.05 2.27 -9.79
C ALA A 195 -4.75 2.44 -10.60
N LEU A 196 -3.76 3.08 -9.97
CA LEU A 196 -2.41 3.26 -10.50
C LEU A 196 -1.51 2.06 -10.20
N ALA A 197 -1.74 1.41 -9.07
CA ALA A 197 -1.09 0.18 -8.65
C ALA A 197 -2.06 -0.66 -7.82
N THR A 198 -1.92 -1.98 -7.90
CA THR A 198 -2.67 -2.93 -7.07
C THR A 198 -1.73 -4.01 -6.58
N VAL A 199 -1.88 -4.39 -5.32
CA VAL A 199 -1.17 -5.50 -4.68
C VAL A 199 -2.21 -6.46 -4.11
N ASP A 200 -2.07 -7.74 -4.44
CA ASP A 200 -2.86 -8.80 -3.83
C ASP A 200 -2.02 -9.53 -2.80
N CYS A 201 -2.61 -9.74 -1.64
CA CYS A 201 -2.02 -10.46 -0.53
C CYS A 201 -2.82 -11.72 -0.21
N GLY A 202 -2.10 -12.78 0.11
CA GLY A 202 -2.66 -13.97 0.75
C GLY A 202 -2.94 -13.73 2.25
N PRO A 203 -2.98 -14.82 3.05
CA PRO A 203 -3.27 -14.71 4.48
C PRO A 203 -2.30 -13.79 5.22
N SER A 204 -2.85 -12.94 6.07
CA SER A 204 -2.08 -12.09 6.98
C SER A 204 -1.31 -12.94 7.99
N ASN A 205 -0.08 -12.50 8.30
CA ASN A 205 0.78 -13.11 9.32
C ASN A 205 0.38 -12.68 10.75
N SER A 206 -0.58 -11.75 10.89
CA SER A 206 -1.10 -11.29 12.18
C SER A 206 -2.27 -12.17 12.65
N PRO A 207 -2.38 -12.49 13.96
CA PRO A 207 -3.54 -13.21 14.50
C PRO A 207 -4.85 -12.48 14.20
N GLY A 208 -5.88 -13.22 13.80
CA GLY A 208 -7.20 -12.65 13.43
C GLY A 208 -7.19 -11.84 12.12
N GLY A 209 -6.06 -11.81 11.41
CA GLY A 209 -5.96 -11.07 10.15
C GLY A 209 -6.71 -11.75 8.99
N PRO A 210 -6.89 -11.00 7.89
CA PRO A 210 -7.62 -11.48 6.72
C PRO A 210 -6.98 -12.72 6.08
N ALA A 211 -7.82 -13.52 5.44
CA ALA A 211 -7.40 -14.63 4.58
C ALA A 211 -6.86 -14.13 3.22
N SER A 212 -7.28 -12.95 2.80
CA SER A 212 -6.80 -12.26 1.60
C SER A 212 -7.06 -10.76 1.71
N THR A 213 -6.16 -9.96 1.15
CA THR A 213 -6.32 -8.50 1.11
C THR A 213 -5.86 -7.95 -0.24
N ARG A 214 -6.65 -7.07 -0.83
CA ARG A 214 -6.27 -6.28 -2.01
C ARG A 214 -6.06 -4.84 -1.60
N TYR A 215 -4.89 -4.30 -1.94
CA TYR A 215 -4.55 -2.89 -1.79
C TYR A 215 -4.54 -2.23 -3.16
N SER A 216 -5.12 -1.06 -3.31
CA SER A 216 -5.12 -0.30 -4.57
C SER A 216 -4.83 1.18 -4.32
N LEU A 217 -3.85 1.70 -5.07
CA LEU A 217 -3.41 3.10 -4.99
C LEU A 217 -4.08 3.92 -6.09
N PHE A 218 -4.59 5.10 -5.76
CA PHE A 218 -5.29 5.98 -6.70
C PHE A 218 -4.55 7.32 -6.90
N GLY A 219 -4.84 7.97 -8.03
CA GLY A 219 -4.21 9.24 -8.38
C GLY A 219 -4.87 10.46 -7.73
N ASP A 220 -6.14 10.33 -7.34
CA ASP A 220 -6.91 11.39 -6.71
C ASP A 220 -8.12 10.85 -5.94
N ARG A 221 -8.76 11.73 -5.14
CA ARG A 221 -9.90 11.38 -4.30
C ARG A 221 -11.12 10.93 -5.09
N ALA A 222 -11.36 11.49 -6.27
CA ALA A 222 -12.55 11.14 -7.07
C ALA A 222 -12.46 9.71 -7.62
N THR A 223 -11.27 9.29 -8.06
CA THR A 223 -11.02 7.93 -8.52
C THR A 223 -10.98 6.93 -7.36
N LEU A 224 -10.47 7.33 -6.19
CA LEU A 224 -10.56 6.55 -4.96
C LEU A 224 -12.02 6.29 -4.56
N ASP A 225 -12.85 7.32 -4.56
CA ASP A 225 -14.27 7.22 -4.19
C ASP A 225 -15.03 6.29 -5.13
N ALA A 226 -14.80 6.42 -6.45
CA ALA A 226 -15.39 5.52 -7.43
C ALA A 226 -14.90 4.07 -7.26
N GLY A 227 -13.63 3.88 -6.89
CA GLY A 227 -13.07 2.56 -6.59
C GLY A 227 -13.72 1.93 -5.37
N PHE A 228 -13.93 2.70 -4.30
CA PHE A 228 -14.64 2.26 -3.10
C PHE A 228 -16.08 1.86 -3.40
N ASP A 229 -16.83 2.72 -4.12
CA ASP A 229 -18.22 2.44 -4.50
C ASP A 229 -18.32 1.16 -5.37
N GLN A 230 -17.34 0.94 -6.25
CA GLN A 230 -17.27 -0.29 -7.06
C GLN A 230 -17.00 -1.52 -6.19
N ALA A 231 -16.06 -1.44 -5.25
CA ALA A 231 -15.70 -2.55 -4.37
C ALA A 231 -16.88 -2.98 -3.50
N ILE A 232 -17.57 -2.04 -2.84
CA ILE A 232 -18.73 -2.38 -2.01
C ILE A 232 -19.97 -2.75 -2.85
N GLY A 233 -20.04 -2.28 -4.09
CA GLY A 233 -21.16 -2.54 -5.00
C GLY A 233 -21.20 -3.97 -5.54
N VAL A 234 -20.12 -4.74 -5.40
CA VAL A 234 -20.09 -6.17 -5.75
C VAL A 234 -20.38 -7.09 -4.58
N ASN A 235 -20.50 -6.55 -3.36
CA ASN A 235 -20.86 -7.34 -2.19
C ASN A 235 -22.27 -7.92 -2.33
N ASP A 236 -22.44 -9.14 -1.84
CA ASP A 236 -23.73 -9.84 -1.78
C ASP A 236 -24.70 -9.10 -0.84
N GLU A 237 -24.15 -8.54 0.25
CA GLU A 237 -24.88 -7.76 1.24
C GLU A 237 -23.92 -6.78 1.94
N LEU A 238 -24.43 -5.60 2.32
CA LEU A 238 -23.75 -4.67 3.22
C LEU A 238 -24.28 -4.85 4.64
N LEU A 239 -23.39 -4.83 5.61
CA LEU A 239 -23.65 -5.07 7.02
C LEU A 239 -23.17 -3.89 7.86
N GLU A 240 -23.76 -3.68 9.02
CA GLU A 240 -23.18 -2.79 10.04
C GLU A 240 -21.79 -3.30 10.42
N CYS A 241 -20.79 -2.41 10.40
CA CYS A 241 -19.47 -2.76 10.91
C CYS A 241 -19.52 -2.99 12.43
N PRO A 242 -18.89 -4.04 12.97
CA PRO A 242 -18.96 -4.39 14.38
C PRO A 242 -18.72 -3.20 15.33
N GLY A 243 -19.71 -2.91 16.17
CA GLY A 243 -19.61 -1.85 17.19
C GLY A 243 -19.83 -0.42 16.69
N SER A 244 -20.08 -0.21 15.40
CA SER A 244 -20.30 1.12 14.83
C SER A 244 -21.69 1.70 15.14
N GLY A 245 -22.74 0.86 15.22
CA GLY A 245 -24.14 1.33 15.32
C GLY A 245 -24.62 2.09 14.07
N LEU A 246 -23.90 1.98 12.95
CA LEU A 246 -24.15 2.71 11.71
C LEU A 246 -24.17 1.75 10.51
N GLU A 247 -25.16 1.91 9.64
CA GLU A 247 -25.22 1.16 8.38
C GLU A 247 -24.00 1.46 7.50
N SER A 248 -23.47 0.44 6.83
CA SER A 248 -22.41 0.60 5.83
C SER A 248 -22.97 1.16 4.50
N PRO A 249 -22.19 1.97 3.76
CA PRO A 249 -20.88 2.53 4.15
C PRO A 249 -21.01 3.70 5.14
N THR A 250 -19.97 3.92 5.95
CA THR A 250 -19.84 5.06 6.86
C THR A 250 -18.43 5.67 6.81
N THR A 251 -18.21 6.78 7.48
CA THR A 251 -16.88 7.39 7.66
C THR A 251 -16.15 6.80 8.86
N TRP A 252 -14.82 6.78 8.81
CA TRP A 252 -13.97 6.45 9.96
C TRP A 252 -12.96 7.56 10.25
N HIS A 253 -12.40 7.54 11.46
CA HIS A 253 -11.42 8.50 11.96
C HIS A 253 -10.45 7.78 12.91
N TYR A 254 -9.26 8.35 13.12
CA TYR A 254 -8.35 7.88 14.15
C TYR A 254 -8.85 8.27 15.55
N THR A 255 -8.56 7.43 16.54
CA THR A 255 -8.91 7.68 17.96
C THR A 255 -8.37 9.01 18.48
N ASP A 256 -7.17 9.40 18.04
CA ASP A 256 -6.50 10.63 18.49
C ASP A 256 -7.04 11.90 17.79
N THR A 257 -7.75 11.75 16.67
CA THR A 257 -8.33 12.85 15.87
C THR A 257 -9.79 12.55 15.50
N PRO A 258 -10.70 12.47 16.49
CA PRO A 258 -12.07 11.98 16.27
C PRO A 258 -12.96 12.92 15.43
N ASP A 259 -12.57 14.20 15.32
CA ASP A 259 -13.28 15.19 14.51
C ASP A 259 -12.79 15.21 13.05
N ASP A 260 -11.69 14.53 12.74
CA ASP A 260 -11.08 14.50 11.41
C ASP A 260 -11.40 13.17 10.72
N VAL A 261 -12.22 13.23 9.66
CA VAL A 261 -12.54 12.06 8.85
C VAL A 261 -11.29 11.62 8.07
N ALA A 262 -10.84 10.40 8.33
CA ALA A 262 -9.67 9.80 7.69
C ALA A 262 -10.04 8.99 6.43
N GLY A 263 -11.29 8.55 6.34
CA GLY A 263 -11.84 7.97 5.12
C GLY A 263 -13.21 7.34 5.29
N LYS A 264 -13.52 6.38 4.42
CA LYS A 264 -14.75 5.57 4.42
C LYS A 264 -14.46 4.11 4.72
N VAL A 265 -15.41 3.44 5.35
CA VAL A 265 -15.39 2.01 5.65
C VAL A 265 -16.75 1.39 5.35
N ALA A 266 -16.76 0.15 4.88
CA ALA A 266 -17.94 -0.67 4.71
C ALA A 266 -17.63 -2.11 5.10
N CYS A 267 -18.58 -2.72 5.80
CA CYS A 267 -18.57 -4.14 6.08
C CYS A 267 -19.67 -4.82 5.28
N GLY A 268 -19.45 -6.07 4.91
CA GLY A 268 -20.40 -6.82 4.11
C GLY A 268 -20.04 -8.28 3.96
N THR A 269 -20.61 -8.89 2.93
CA THR A 269 -20.23 -10.23 2.48
C THR A 269 -19.97 -10.23 0.99
N TYR A 270 -18.90 -10.91 0.57
CA TYR A 270 -18.57 -11.10 -0.83
C TYR A 270 -18.24 -12.57 -1.09
N ASN A 271 -18.89 -13.17 -2.09
CA ASN A 271 -18.81 -14.59 -2.38
C ASN A 271 -19.05 -15.47 -1.13
N GLY A 272 -19.95 -15.03 -0.25
CA GLY A 272 -20.29 -15.71 0.99
C GLY A 272 -19.27 -15.61 2.12
N ASN A 273 -18.22 -14.78 2.00
CA ASN A 273 -17.26 -14.51 3.09
C ASN A 273 -17.43 -13.09 3.62
N PRO A 274 -17.22 -12.86 4.93
CA PRO A 274 -17.05 -11.52 5.48
C PRO A 274 -16.02 -10.68 4.72
N ASP A 275 -16.42 -9.45 4.44
CA ASP A 275 -15.70 -8.48 3.63
C ASP A 275 -15.66 -7.13 4.35
N LEU A 276 -14.48 -6.53 4.44
CA LEU A 276 -14.25 -5.21 5.05
C LEU A 276 -13.44 -4.38 4.05
N VAL A 277 -14.08 -3.34 3.52
CA VAL A 277 -13.48 -2.41 2.56
C VAL A 277 -13.33 -1.05 3.23
N TRP A 278 -12.16 -0.45 3.15
CA TRP A 278 -11.95 0.91 3.63
C TRP A 278 -11.01 1.71 2.73
N THR A 279 -11.01 3.02 2.95
CA THR A 279 -10.13 3.97 2.28
C THR A 279 -9.31 4.75 3.29
N ASN A 280 -8.08 5.08 2.94
CA ASN A 280 -7.30 6.14 3.56
C ASN A 280 -7.21 7.31 2.58
N ASP A 281 -7.79 8.45 2.96
CA ASP A 281 -7.95 9.60 2.08
C ASP A 281 -6.64 10.33 1.80
N GLU A 282 -5.74 10.39 2.78
CA GLU A 282 -4.44 11.07 2.66
C GLU A 282 -3.49 10.28 1.77
N GLU A 283 -3.51 8.94 1.91
CA GLU A 283 -2.65 8.03 1.15
C GLU A 283 -3.21 7.68 -0.23
N LEU A 284 -4.46 8.08 -0.52
CA LEU A 284 -5.21 7.69 -1.71
C LEU A 284 -5.30 6.15 -1.88
N LEU A 285 -5.48 5.46 -0.76
CA LEU A 285 -5.44 4.00 -0.66
C LEU A 285 -6.85 3.45 -0.48
N LEU A 286 -7.18 2.41 -1.25
CA LEU A 286 -8.32 1.52 -1.02
C LEU A 286 -7.79 0.17 -0.55
N VAL A 287 -8.43 -0.40 0.47
CA VAL A 287 -8.13 -1.75 0.93
C VAL A 287 -9.42 -2.56 1.00
N ASP A 288 -9.40 -3.76 0.46
CA ASP A 288 -10.48 -4.74 0.43
C ASP A 288 -9.93 -6.01 1.09
N ALA A 289 -10.42 -6.32 2.29
CA ALA A 289 -9.96 -7.44 3.10
C ALA A 289 -11.09 -8.45 3.32
N GLN A 290 -10.78 -9.73 3.14
CA GLN A 290 -11.73 -10.82 3.36
C GLN A 290 -11.19 -11.81 4.39
N GLY A 291 -12.09 -12.25 5.26
CA GLY A 291 -11.78 -13.17 6.35
C GLY A 291 -12.94 -14.11 6.64
N PRO A 292 -12.72 -15.14 7.47
CA PRO A 292 -13.78 -16.09 7.83
C PRO A 292 -14.78 -15.52 8.86
N ASP A 293 -14.41 -14.48 9.60
CA ASP A 293 -15.21 -13.87 10.66
C ASP A 293 -15.13 -12.34 10.58
N LEU A 294 -16.28 -11.66 10.56
CA LEU A 294 -16.34 -10.21 10.41
C LEU A 294 -15.85 -9.47 11.66
N ALA A 295 -16.07 -10.03 12.86
CA ALA A 295 -15.66 -9.40 14.10
C ALA A 295 -14.13 -9.46 14.25
N GLU A 296 -13.51 -10.61 14.01
CA GLU A 296 -12.04 -10.74 14.03
C GLU A 296 -11.39 -9.87 12.96
N LEU A 297 -11.96 -9.82 11.75
CA LEU A 297 -11.47 -8.97 10.67
C LEU A 297 -11.54 -7.47 11.03
N HIS A 298 -12.63 -7.05 11.65
CA HIS A 298 -12.79 -5.67 12.10
C HIS A 298 -11.86 -5.32 13.27
N GLU A 299 -11.62 -6.25 14.20
CA GLU A 299 -10.62 -6.09 15.26
C GLU A 299 -9.20 -5.94 14.69
N TRP A 300 -8.85 -6.74 13.67
CA TRP A 300 -7.59 -6.59 12.95
C TRP A 300 -7.47 -5.22 12.26
N TRP A 301 -8.55 -4.75 11.62
CA TRP A 301 -8.58 -3.43 10.98
C TRP A 301 -8.41 -2.29 11.98
N ILE A 302 -9.05 -2.35 13.16
CA ILE A 302 -8.87 -1.33 14.21
C ILE A 302 -7.39 -1.20 14.64
N GLU A 303 -6.67 -2.31 14.70
CA GLU A 303 -5.28 -2.33 15.17
C GLU A 303 -4.27 -1.93 14.07
N PHE A 304 -4.54 -2.26 12.81
CA PHE A 304 -3.53 -2.18 11.73
C PHE A 304 -3.97 -1.45 10.46
N GLY A 305 -5.21 -0.98 10.41
CA GLY A 305 -5.85 -0.35 9.25
C GLY A 305 -5.60 1.14 9.07
#